data_AF-A0A371GRC2-F1
#
_entry.id   AF-A0A371GRC2-F1
#
_cell.length_a   1.000
_cell.length_b   1.000
_cell.length_c   1.000
_cell.angle_alpha   90.00
_cell.angle_beta   90.00
_cell.angle_gamma   90.00
#
_symmetry.space_group_name_H-M   'P 1'
#
loop_
_entity.id
_entity.type
_entity.pdbx_description
1 polymer ?
#
loop_
_entity_poly.entity_id
_entity_poly.type
_entity_poly.pdbx_seq_one_letter_code
_entity_poly.pdbx_strand_id
1 'polypeptide(L)'
;MARLGFDCTNNMAKYETCAMGITMAIENQISRLKVFGDSVLVIYQLHGEWETRDAKLVPYHAHIMALREHFDEISFHYVPWMKIKWLMP
;
A
#
# COMPACT_ATOMS: atom_id res chain seq x y z
N MET A 1 3.49 -28.54 -3.33
CA MET A 1 3.42 -27.51 -4.38
C MET A 1 1.96 -27.25 -4.72
N ALA A 2 1.29 -26.38 -3.97
CA ALA A 2 -0.08 -25.97 -4.28
C ALA A 2 -0.08 -24.45 -4.40
N ARG A 3 -0.16 -23.96 -5.64
CA ARG A 3 -0.42 -22.55 -5.96
C ARG A 3 -1.86 -22.28 -5.54
N LEU A 4 -2.06 -21.57 -4.45
CA LEU A 4 -3.39 -21.04 -4.09
C LEU A 4 -3.69 -19.92 -5.08
N GLY A 5 -4.49 -20.23 -6.09
CA GLY A 5 -4.90 -19.35 -7.19
C GLY A 5 -5.75 -18.17 -6.72
N PHE A 6 -5.15 -17.23 -6.01
CA PHE A 6 -5.71 -15.90 -5.75
C PHE A 6 -5.18 -14.90 -6.76
N ASP A 7 -5.42 -15.14 -8.05
CA ASP A 7 -5.05 -14.17 -9.09
C ASP A 7 -6.00 -12.95 -9.13
N CYS A 8 -6.97 -12.82 -8.19
CA CYS A 8 -7.90 -11.68 -8.15
C CYS A 8 -8.31 -11.14 -6.75
N THR A 9 -7.69 -11.51 -5.62
CA THR A 9 -8.24 -11.08 -4.29
C THR A 9 -7.22 -10.54 -3.28
N ASN A 10 -5.95 -10.94 -3.35
CA ASN A 10 -4.97 -10.53 -2.32
C ASN A 10 -4.42 -9.12 -2.56
N ASN A 11 -4.10 -8.75 -3.80
CA ASN A 11 -3.47 -7.45 -4.08
C ASN A 11 -4.46 -6.29 -3.95
N MET A 12 -5.70 -6.46 -4.42
CA MET A 12 -6.76 -5.46 -4.26
C MET A 12 -7.05 -5.16 -2.78
N ALA A 13 -7.23 -6.20 -1.95
CA ALA A 13 -7.47 -6.02 -0.52
C ALA A 13 -6.31 -5.27 0.18
N LYS A 14 -5.07 -5.50 -0.27
CA LYS A 14 -3.90 -4.78 0.27
C LYS A 14 -3.85 -3.32 -0.20
N TYR A 15 -4.23 -3.04 -1.44
CA TYR A 15 -4.41 -1.67 -1.92
C TYR A 15 -5.52 -0.94 -1.15
N GLU A 16 -6.66 -1.59 -0.92
CA GLU A 16 -7.79 -1.05 -0.13
C GLU A 16 -7.36 -0.73 1.30
N THR A 17 -6.71 -1.69 1.97
CA THR A 17 -6.19 -1.51 3.33
C THR A 17 -5.21 -0.34 3.40
N CYS A 18 -4.34 -0.20 2.40
CA CYS A 18 -3.39 0.91 2.32
C CYS A 18 -4.11 2.25 2.14
N ALA A 19 -5.07 2.34 1.21
CA ALA A 19 -5.85 3.55 0.96
C ALA A 19 -6.64 3.99 2.19
N MET A 20 -7.25 3.04 2.92
CA MET A 20 -7.96 3.31 4.17
C MET A 20 -7.02 3.89 5.24
N GLY A 21 -5.85 3.29 5.44
CA GLY A 21 -4.86 3.78 6.41
C GLY A 21 -4.34 5.19 6.08
N ILE A 22 -4.12 5.47 4.80
CA ILE A 22 -3.70 6.81 4.34
C ILE A 22 -4.82 7.83 4.52
N THR A 23 -6.06 7.47 4.16
CA THR A 23 -7.23 8.35 4.35
C THR A 23 -7.40 8.70 5.82
N MET A 24 -7.30 7.73 6.72
CA MET A 24 -7.37 7.97 8.16
C MET A 24 -6.25 8.91 8.63
N ALA A 25 -5.03 8.79 8.10
CA ALA A 25 -3.94 9.72 8.43
C ALA A 25 -4.23 11.15 7.96
N ILE A 26 -4.85 11.33 6.79
CA ILE A 26 -5.31 12.65 6.30
C ILE A 26 -6.38 13.22 7.23
N GLU A 27 -7.38 12.43 7.61
CA GLU A 27 -8.45 12.85 8.53
C GLU A 27 -7.90 13.28 9.91
N ASN A 28 -6.80 12.67 10.33
CA ASN A 28 -6.07 13.02 11.56
C ASN A 28 -5.02 14.14 11.36
N GLN A 29 -5.01 14.80 10.18
CA GLN A 29 -4.11 15.91 9.85
C GLN A 29 -2.63 15.57 10.03
N ILE A 30 -2.25 14.30 9.80
CA ILE A 30 -0.86 13.87 9.81
C ILE A 30 -0.18 14.41 8.56
N SER A 31 0.86 15.23 8.72
CA SER A 31 1.57 15.81 7.56
C SER A 31 2.73 14.95 7.05
N ARG A 32 3.27 14.04 7.88
CA ARG A 32 4.40 13.15 7.53
C ARG A 32 4.08 11.70 7.86
N LEU A 33 4.05 10.83 6.86
CA LEU A 33 3.60 9.44 7.00
C LEU A 33 4.65 8.42 6.52
N LYS A 34 4.83 7.34 7.30
CA LYS A 34 5.57 6.15 6.88
C LYS A 34 4.60 4.98 6.79
N VAL A 35 4.41 4.46 5.58
CA VAL A 35 3.55 3.32 5.31
C VAL A 35 4.41 2.06 5.28
N PHE A 36 4.08 1.08 6.11
CA PHE A 36 4.74 -0.21 6.15
C PHE A 36 3.79 -1.29 5.63
N GLY A 37 4.24 -2.11 4.68
CA GLY A 37 3.42 -3.16 4.09
C GLY A 37 4.22 -4.43 3.81
N ASP A 38 3.55 -5.58 3.86
CA ASP A 38 4.12 -6.90 3.58
C ASP A 38 3.98 -7.35 2.12
N SER A 39 3.37 -6.51 1.28
CA SER A 39 3.25 -6.78 -0.15
C SER A 39 4.35 -6.06 -0.89
N VAL A 40 5.36 -6.82 -1.28
CA VAL A 40 6.43 -6.34 -2.17
C VAL A 40 5.82 -5.67 -3.40
N LEU A 41 4.82 -6.30 -4.05
CA LEU A 41 4.19 -5.73 -5.24
C LEU A 41 3.61 -4.32 -4.98
N VAL A 42 2.77 -4.18 -3.94
CA VAL A 42 2.09 -2.92 -3.64
C VAL A 42 3.10 -1.85 -3.25
N ILE A 43 4.07 -2.18 -2.40
CA ILE A 43 5.10 -1.23 -1.96
C ILE A 43 5.92 -0.72 -3.15
N TYR A 44 6.41 -1.62 -4.01
CA TYR A 44 7.25 -1.22 -5.14
C TYR A 44 6.47 -0.46 -6.22
N GLN A 45 5.18 -0.77 -6.41
CA GLN A 45 4.31 0.01 -7.28
C GLN A 45 4.03 1.41 -6.73
N LEU A 46 3.75 1.53 -5.43
CA LEU A 46 3.54 2.83 -4.77
C LEU A 46 4.82 3.65 -4.66
N HIS A 47 5.99 2.99 -4.61
CA HIS A 47 7.29 3.65 -4.71
C HIS A 47 7.56 4.21 -6.12
N GLY A 48 6.87 3.69 -7.14
CA GLY A 48 7.06 4.06 -8.54
C GLY A 48 8.19 3.28 -9.24
N GLU A 49 8.78 2.29 -8.57
CA GLU A 49 9.81 1.44 -9.16
C GLU A 49 9.21 0.42 -10.14
N TRP A 50 8.00 -0.05 -9.84
CA TRP A 50 7.30 -1.03 -10.65
C TRP A 50 6.03 -0.44 -11.26
N GLU A 51 5.81 -0.75 -12.54
CA GLU A 51 4.61 -0.32 -13.25
C GLU A 51 3.38 -1.14 -12.83
N THR A 52 2.24 -0.46 -12.66
CA THR A 52 0.94 -1.11 -12.44
C THR A 52 0.30 -1.46 -13.78
N ARG A 53 0.55 -2.68 -14.28
CA ARG A 53 0.03 -3.15 -15.57
C ARG A 53 -1.35 -3.78 -15.51
N ASP A 54 -1.77 -4.25 -14.34
CA ASP A 54 -3.09 -4.81 -14.15
C ASP A 54 -4.12 -3.66 -14.16
N ALA A 55 -4.98 -3.65 -15.18
CA ALA A 55 -6.03 -2.67 -15.34
C ALA A 55 -6.97 -2.56 -14.12
N LYS A 56 -7.09 -3.62 -13.31
CA LYS A 56 -7.86 -3.61 -12.06
C LYS A 56 -7.16 -2.84 -10.94
N LEU A 57 -5.82 -2.79 -10.96
CA LEU A 57 -5.00 -2.14 -9.93
C LEU A 57 -4.65 -0.69 -10.29
N VAL A 58 -4.67 -0.32 -11.57
CA VAL A 58 -4.42 1.05 -12.04
C VAL A 58 -5.28 2.09 -11.30
N PRO A 59 -6.60 1.91 -11.11
CA PRO A 59 -7.41 2.88 -10.38
C PRO A 59 -6.99 3.04 -8.91
N TYR A 60 -6.60 1.97 -8.24
CA TYR A 60 -6.14 2.02 -6.85
C TYR A 60 -4.80 2.75 -6.71
N HIS A 61 -3.86 2.46 -7.62
CA HIS A 61 -2.58 3.16 -7.65
C HIS A 61 -2.78 4.67 -7.86
N ALA A 62 -3.58 5.05 -8.86
CA ALA A 62 -3.91 6.45 -9.12
C ALA A 62 -4.57 7.13 -7.92
N HIS A 63 -5.50 6.44 -7.25
CA HIS A 63 -6.16 6.96 -6.06
C HIS A 63 -5.18 7.21 -4.91
N ILE A 64 -4.30 6.25 -4.60
CA ILE A 64 -3.30 6.42 -3.53
C ILE A 64 -2.29 7.51 -3.90
N MET A 65 -1.89 7.64 -5.16
CA MET A 65 -1.04 8.74 -5.60
C MET A 65 -1.73 10.10 -5.45
N ALA A 66 -3.05 10.20 -5.68
CA ALA A 66 -3.78 11.43 -5.40
C ALA A 66 -3.85 11.75 -3.90
N LEU A 67 -4.05 10.73 -3.05
CA LEU A 67 -4.01 10.90 -1.59
C LEU A 67 -2.61 11.35 -1.11
N ARG A 68 -1.55 10.84 -1.74
CA ARG A 68 -0.15 11.16 -1.45
C ARG A 68 0.12 12.67 -1.43
N GLU A 69 -0.50 13.42 -2.32
CA GLU A 69 -0.31 14.87 -2.47
C GLU A 69 -0.79 15.69 -1.27
N HIS A 70 -1.49 15.08 -0.30
CA HIS A 70 -1.95 15.75 0.92
C HIS A 70 -0.88 15.77 2.03
N PHE A 71 0.26 15.09 1.84
CA PHE A 71 1.33 14.99 2.82
C PHE A 71 2.54 15.81 2.39
N ASP A 72 3.20 16.45 3.37
CA ASP A 72 4.52 17.06 3.15
C ASP A 72 5.56 15.99 2.81
N GLU A 73 5.44 14.82 3.45
CA GLU A 73 6.30 13.68 3.21
C GLU A 73 5.53 12.37 3.43
N ILE A 74 5.61 11.47 2.46
CA ILE A 74 5.09 10.11 2.60
C ILE A 74 6.06 9.14 1.93
N SER A 75 6.33 8.03 2.63
CA SER A 75 7.24 6.98 2.16
C SER A 75 6.67 5.59 2.40
N PHE A 76 6.97 4.68 1.48
CA PHE A 76 6.47 3.30 1.47
C PHE A 76 7.62 2.33 1.73
N HIS A 77 7.47 1.45 2.71
CA HIS A 77 8.53 0.56 3.19
C HIS A 77 8.04 -0.88 3.23
N TYR A 78 8.79 -1.77 2.60
CA TYR A 78 8.51 -3.20 2.70
C TYR A 78 8.96 -3.73 4.06
N VAL A 79 8.06 -4.43 4.74
CA VAL A 79 8.37 -5.14 5.97
C VAL A 79 7.93 -6.60 5.81
N PRO A 80 8.85 -7.56 5.96
CA PRO A 80 8.47 -8.98 5.95
C PRO A 80 7.36 -9.25 6.95
N TRP A 81 6.34 -10.03 6.56
CA TRP A 81 5.16 -10.32 7.39
C TRP A 81 5.49 -10.71 8.84
N MET A 82 6.58 -11.48 9.03
CA MET A 82 7.02 -11.94 10.35
C MET A 82 7.43 -10.78 11.28
N LYS A 83 7.82 -9.63 10.73
CA LYS A 83 8.20 -8.43 11.49
C LYS A 83 7.01 -7.52 11.83
N ILE A 84 5.91 -7.56 11.09
CA ILE A 84 4.73 -6.70 11.34
C ILE A 84 4.10 -7.01 12.71
N LYS A 85 4.02 -8.30 13.09
CA LYS A 85 3.50 -8.71 14.41
C LYS A 85 4.25 -8.10 15.60
N TRP A 86 5.49 -7.67 15.40
CA TRP A 86 6.32 -7.08 16.45
C TRP A 86 6.34 -5.55 16.41
N LEU A 87 5.68 -4.93 15.42
CA LEU A 87 5.59 -3.47 15.26
C LEU A 87 4.24 -2.90 15.71
N MET A 88 3.25 -3.74 15.97
CA MET A 88 1.98 -3.33 16.59
C MET A 88 2.07 -3.58 18.11
N PRO A 89 1.91 -2.54 18.96
CA PRO A 89 1.94 -2.68 20.41
C PRO A 89 0.76 -3.48 20.97
#